data_AF-A0A7X9M1W8-F1
#
_entry.id   AF-A0A7X9M1W8-F1
#
_cell.length_a   1.000
_cell.length_b   1.000
_cell.length_c   1.000
_cell.angle_alpha   90.00
_cell.angle_beta   90.00
_cell.angle_gamma   90.00
#
_symmetry.space_group_name_H-M   'P 1'
#
loop_
_entity.id
_entity.type
_entity.pdbx_description
1 polymer ?
#
loop_
_entity_poly.entity_id
_entity_poly.type
_entity_poly.pdbx_seq_one_letter_code
_entity_poly.pdbx_strand_id
1 'polypeptide(L)' 'MNLLKTREELLFLIENKRVEMVLEAERSGLLSHQTLKRSKELDELLNLHNQLTEISN' A
#
# COMPACT_ATOMS: atom_id res chain seq x y z
N MET A 1 -11.92 -17.36 -2.17
CA MET A 1 -11.79 -15.93 -2.49
C MET A 1 -10.31 -15.67 -2.80
N ASN A 2 -9.88 -15.90 -4.04
CA ASN A 2 -8.50 -15.68 -4.48
C ASN A 2 -8.36 -14.20 -4.82
N LEU A 3 -7.96 -13.40 -3.84
CA LEU A 3 -8.03 -11.94 -3.91
C LEU A 3 -6.67 -11.30 -4.26
N LEU A 4 -5.87 -11.90 -5.14
CA LEU A 4 -4.71 -11.32 -5.83
C LEU A 4 -4.39 -12.24 -7.01
N LYS A 5 -4.78 -11.87 -8.23
CA LYS A 5 -4.59 -12.71 -9.43
C LYS A 5 -3.26 -12.48 -10.12
N THR A 6 -2.56 -11.36 -9.92
CA THR A 6 -1.20 -11.15 -10.45
C THR A 6 -0.36 -10.18 -9.61
N ARG A 7 0.97 -10.26 -9.75
CA ARG A 7 1.93 -9.27 -9.17
C ARG A 7 1.62 -7.84 -9.62
N GLU A 8 1.12 -7.67 -10.84
CA GLU A 8 0.77 -6.36 -11.42
C GLU A 8 -0.42 -5.72 -10.68
N GLU A 9 -1.43 -6.51 -10.31
CA GLU A 9 -2.56 -6.02 -9.50
C GLU A 9 -2.08 -5.53 -8.13
N LEU A 10 -1.13 -6.23 -7.50
CA LEU A 10 -0.56 -5.78 -6.23
C LEU A 10 0.20 -4.46 -6.37
N LEU A 11 1.01 -4.33 -7.41
CA LEU A 11 1.72 -3.09 -7.71
C LEU A 11 0.75 -1.92 -7.98
N PHE A 12 -0.35 -2.17 -8.68
CA PHE A 12 -1.40 -1.19 -8.90
C PHE A 12 -2.06 -0.75 -7.58
N LEU A 13 -2.36 -1.69 -6.68
CA LEU A 13 -2.91 -1.37 -5.36
C LEU A 13 -1.93 -0.56 -4.50
N ILE A 14 -0.64 -0.90 -4.52
CA ILE A 14 0.41 -0.14 -3.84
C ILE A 14 0.46 1.30 -4.35
N GLU A 15 0.45 1.49 -5.67
CA GLU A 15 0.51 2.82 -6.28
C GLU A 15 -0.71 3.66 -5.90
N ASN A 16 -1.92 3.11 -5.99
CA ASN A 16 -3.13 3.82 -5.59
C ASN A 16 -3.11 4.19 -4.11
N LYS A 17 -2.69 3.26 -3.23
CA LYS A 17 -2.61 3.54 -1.79
C LYS A 17 -1.57 4.60 -1.47
N ARG A 18 -0.45 4.66 -2.20
CA ARG A 18 0.55 5.72 -2.08
C ARG A 18 -0.06 7.09 -2.43
N VAL A 19 -0.79 7.18 -3.53
CA VAL A 19 -1.48 8.42 -3.93
C VAL A 19 -2.49 8.85 -2.87
N GLU A 20 -3.31 7.92 -2.35
CA GLU A 20 -4.26 8.22 -1.27
C GLU A 20 -3.58 8.77 -0.01
N MET A 21 -2.45 8.19 0.40
CA MET A 21 -1.68 8.64 1.56
C MET A 21 -1.15 10.06 1.34
N VAL A 22 -0.58 10.35 0.16
CA VAL A 22 -0.04 11.68 -0.18
C VAL A 22 -1.16 12.72 -0.18
N LEU A 23 -2.31 12.43 -0.79
CA LEU A 23 -3.45 13.34 -0.81
C LEU A 23 -4.04 13.57 0.59
N GLU A 24 -4.07 12.55 1.45
CA GLU A 24 -4.48 12.72 2.84
C GLU A 24 -3.46 13.54 3.65
N ALA A 25 -2.17 13.33 3.41
CA ALA A 25 -1.10 14.10 4.04
C ALA A 25 -1.16 15.58 3.66
N GLU A 26 -1.43 15.87 2.40
CA GLU A 26 -1.65 17.24 1.90
C GLU A 26 -2.85 17.90 2.58
N ARG A 27 -3.96 17.15 2.71
CA ARG A 27 -5.21 17.67 3.29
C ARG A 27 -5.18 17.84 4.81
N SER A 28 -4.60 16.88 5.53
CA SER A 28 -4.77 16.73 6.98
C SER A 28 -3.47 16.78 7.77
N GLY A 29 -2.33 16.83 7.08
CA GLY A 29 -1.00 16.78 7.67
C GLY A 29 -0.44 15.36 7.77
N LEU A 30 0.89 15.27 7.80
CA LEU A 30 1.64 14.01 7.79
C LEU A 30 1.37 13.13 9.03
N LEU A 31 1.13 13.76 10.17
CA LEU A 31 0.92 13.08 11.45
C LEU A 31 -0.55 12.88 11.81
N SER A 32 -1.46 13.22 10.89
CA SER A 32 -2.89 13.00 11.12
C SER A 32 -3.17 11.52 11.27
N HIS A 33 -4.18 11.18 12.07
CA HIS A 33 -4.60 9.79 12.24
C HIS A 33 -4.94 9.13 10.89
N GLN A 34 -5.54 9.88 9.98
CA GLN A 34 -5.93 9.42 8.65
C GLN A 34 -4.73 9.14 7.75
N THR A 35 -3.70 9.99 7.79
CA THR A 35 -2.46 9.78 7.04
C THR A 35 -1.69 8.59 7.60
N LEU A 36 -1.57 8.50 8.93
CA LEU A 36 -0.91 7.36 9.60
C LEU A 36 -1.63 6.03 9.33
N LYS A 37 -2.96 6.04 9.27
CA LYS A 37 -3.74 4.86 8.89
C LYS A 37 -3.40 4.40 7.47
N ARG A 38 -3.41 5.34 6.50
CA ARG A 38 -3.06 5.02 5.10
C ARG A 38 -1.61 4.58 4.93
N SER A 39 -0.69 5.15 5.70
CA SER A 39 0.71 4.71 5.75
C SER A 39 0.82 3.25 6.18
N LYS A 40 0.10 2.84 7.23
CA LYS A 40 0.09 1.44 7.68
C LYS A 40 -0.49 0.49 6.64
N GLU A 41 -1.59 0.88 5.99
CA GLU A 41 -2.19 0.10 4.89
C GLU A 41 -1.21 -0.04 3.71
N LEU A 42 -0.45 1.01 3.39
CA LEU A 42 0.59 0.96 2.36
C LEU A 42 1.73 0.01 2.75
N ASP A 43 2.19 0.08 4.01
CA ASP A 43 3.24 -0.80 4.53
C ASP A 43 2.83 -2.27 4.47
N GLU A 44 1.57 -2.60 4.78
CA GLU A 44 1.02 -3.95 4.65
C GLU A 44 1.08 -4.47 3.20
N LEU A 45 0.72 -3.64 2.22
CA LEU A 45 0.79 -3.99 0.81
C LEU A 45 2.24 -4.19 0.32
N LEU A 46 3.16 -3.33 0.76
CA LEU A 46 4.59 -3.44 0.45
C LEU A 46 5.19 -4.73 1.03
N ASN A 47 4.84 -5.05 2.28
CA ASN A 47 5.28 -6.28 2.93
C ASN A 47 4.77 -7.51 2.19
N LEU A 48 3.52 -7.50 1.75
CA LEU A 48 2.97 -8.60 0.94
C LEU A 48 3.72 -8.76 -0.39
N HIS A 49 4.05 -7.66 -1.07
CA HIS A 49 4.84 -7.70 -2.30
C HIS A 49 6.25 -8.27 -2.06
N ASN A 50 6.89 -7.87 -0.96
CA ASN A 50 8.22 -8.37 -0.60
C ASN A 50 8.19 -9.87 -0.31
N GLN A 51 7.21 -10.36 0.45
CA GLN A 51 7.03 -11.78 0.73
C GLN A 51 6.83 -12.59 -0.56
N LEU A 52 6.00 -12.12 -1.49
CA LEU A 52 5.81 -12.79 -2.78
C LEU A 52 7.08 -12.80 -3.64
N THR A 53 7.91 -11.76 -3.53
CA THR A 53 9.18 -11.66 -4.24
C THR A 53 10.23 -12.60 -3.63
N GLU A 54 10.29 -12.69 -2.31
CA GLU A 54 11.20 -13.59 -1.57
C GLU A 54 10.87 -15.08 -1.80
N ILE A 55 9.59 -15.44 -1.90
CA ILE A 55 9.16 -16.83 -2.19
C ILE A 55 9.51 -17.26 -3.63
N SER A 56 9.69 -16.31 -4.56
CA SER A 56 9.92 -16.58 -5.98
C SER A 56 11.41 -16.69 -6.37
N ASN A 57 12.34 -16.50 -5.42
CA ASN A 57 13.79 -16.63 -5.59
C ASN A 57 14.33 -17.89 -4.93
#